data_AF-A0A3D5YRG9-F1
#
_entry.id   AF-A0A3D5YRG9-F1
#
_cell.length_a   1.000
_cell.length_b   1.000
_cell.length_c   1.000
_cell.angle_alpha   90.00
_cell.angle_beta   90.00
_cell.angle_gamma   90.00
#
_symmetry.space_group_name_H-M   'P 1'
#
loop_
_entity.id
_entity.type
_entity.pdbx_description
1 polymer ?
#
loop_
_entity_poly.entity_id
_entity_poly.type
_entity_poly.pdbx_seq_one_letter_code
_entity_poly.pdbx_strand_id
1 'polypeptide(L)'
;MTQNLISLAKLGKSQRCIVRTIDERLLPHNVELEAGELERRILEIGIIEGVELTVLHFGLINRDPIAVQLGFNGTTIAIRRNEAAIILVELLNQD
;
A
#
# COMPACT_ATOMS: atom_id res chain seq x y z
N MET A 1 5.01 -20.95 -8.85
CA MET A 1 4.00 -19.95 -9.21
C MET A 1 4.59 -18.59 -8.93
N THR A 2 4.96 -17.83 -9.96
CA THR A 2 5.49 -16.48 -9.77
C THR A 2 4.32 -15.62 -9.31
N GLN A 3 4.24 -15.30 -8.02
CA GLN A 3 3.22 -14.36 -7.54
C GLN A 3 3.47 -13.03 -8.24
N ASN A 4 2.52 -12.59 -9.06
CA ASN A 4 2.62 -11.34 -9.79
C ASN A 4 2.36 -10.20 -8.81
N LEU A 5 3.39 -9.81 -8.07
CA LEU A 5 3.32 -8.73 -7.11
C LEU A 5 3.27 -7.39 -7.85
N ILE A 6 2.29 -6.57 -7.46
CA ILE A 6 2.07 -5.24 -8.02
C ILE A 6 2.21 -4.24 -6.87
N SER A 7 2.79 -3.08 -7.15
CA SER A 7 2.84 -1.98 -6.19
C SER A 7 1.43 -1.46 -5.89
N LEU A 8 1.09 -1.24 -4.62
CA LEU A 8 -0.18 -0.63 -4.19
C LEU A 8 -0.45 0.70 -4.92
N ALA A 9 0.60 1.48 -5.20
CA ALA A 9 0.48 2.74 -5.94
C ALA A 9 -0.09 2.58 -7.36
N LYS A 10 -0.04 1.37 -7.94
CA LYS A 10 -0.55 1.08 -9.29
C LYS A 10 -2.01 0.61 -9.30
N LEU A 11 -2.61 0.34 -8.14
CA LEU A 11 -4.01 -0.08 -8.07
C LEU A 11 -4.96 1.08 -8.39
N GLY A 12 -6.10 0.73 -8.98
CA GLY A 12 -7.24 1.58 -9.27
C GLY A 12 -8.33 1.50 -8.19
N LYS A 13 -9.30 2.41 -8.27
CA LYS A 13 -10.44 2.45 -7.34
C LYS A 13 -11.19 1.12 -7.36
N SER A 14 -11.68 0.71 -6.19
CA SER A 14 -12.42 -0.53 -5.92
C SER A 14 -11.61 -1.82 -6.10
N GLN A 15 -10.34 -1.76 -6.48
CA GLN A 15 -9.49 -2.93 -6.48
C GLN A 15 -9.19 -3.37 -5.05
N ARG A 16 -9.20 -4.69 -4.87
CA ARG A 16 -8.89 -5.36 -3.60
C ARG A 16 -7.59 -6.12 -3.75
N CYS A 17 -6.82 -6.22 -2.68
CA CYS A 17 -5.53 -6.89 -2.70
C CYS A 17 -5.13 -7.38 -1.31
N ILE A 18 -4.15 -8.27 -1.26
CA ILE A 18 -3.50 -8.71 -0.03
C ILE A 18 -2.08 -8.15 -0.01
N VAL A 19 -1.69 -7.53 1.10
CA VAL A 19 -0.30 -7.10 1.33
C VAL A 19 0.61 -8.33 1.40
N ARG A 20 1.66 -8.36 0.60
CA ARG A 20 2.62 -9.47 0.57
C ARG A 20 3.96 -9.11 1.16
N THR A 21 4.44 -7.89 0.94
CA THR A 21 5.71 -7.42 1.51
C THR A 21 5.82 -5.89 1.39
N ILE A 22 6.63 -5.28 2.24
CA ILE A 22 7.01 -3.86 2.20
C ILE A 22 8.52 -3.85 1.92
N ASP A 23 8.95 -3.18 0.84
CA ASP A 23 10.36 -3.17 0.43
C ASP A 23 10.90 -1.74 0.35
N GLU A 24 11.46 -1.24 1.46
CA GLU A 24 12.02 0.12 1.56
C GLU A 24 13.11 0.42 0.53
N ARG A 25 13.77 -0.59 -0.05
CA ARG A 25 14.78 -0.39 -1.11
C ARG A 25 14.16 0.18 -2.39
N LEU A 26 12.83 0.09 -2.52
CA LEU A 26 12.07 0.67 -3.62
C LEU A 26 11.73 2.16 -3.38
N LEU A 27 12.10 2.72 -2.23
CA LEU A 27 11.88 4.14 -1.96
C LEU A 27 12.67 5.02 -2.93
N PRO A 28 12.07 6.14 -3.38
CA PRO A 28 12.81 7.16 -4.12
C PRO A 28 14.02 7.66 -3.31
N HIS A 29 15.17 7.83 -3.97
CA HIS A 29 16.42 8.27 -3.35
C HIS A 29 16.39 9.68 -2.74
N ASN A 30 15.30 10.45 -2.94
CA ASN A 30 15.11 11.78 -2.38
C ASN A 30 14.30 11.79 -1.07
N VAL A 31 14.06 10.61 -0.48
CA VAL A 31 13.41 10.46 0.82
C VAL A 31 14.49 10.10 1.86
N GLU A 32 14.82 11.05 2.74
CA GLU A 32 15.69 10.78 3.90
C GLU A 32 14.84 10.23 5.04
N LEU A 33 15.01 8.95 5.34
CA LEU A 33 14.43 8.25 6.49
C LEU A 33 15.50 7.38 7.13
N GLU A 34 15.40 7.15 8.44
CA GLU A 34 16.22 6.12 9.07
C GLU A 34 15.86 4.74 8.47
N ALA A 35 16.85 3.85 8.37
CA ALA A 35 16.61 2.51 7.83
C ALA A 35 15.55 1.77 8.68
N GLY A 36 14.49 1.25 8.04
CA GLY A 36 13.37 0.57 8.69
C GLY A 36 12.31 1.50 9.27
N GLU A 37 12.49 2.83 9.19
CA GLU A 37 11.54 3.80 9.75
C GLU A 37 10.18 3.77 9.04
N LEU A 38 10.17 3.66 7.71
CA LEU A 38 8.92 3.70 6.96
C LEU A 38 8.13 2.42 7.16
N GLU A 39 8.79 1.28 7.05
CA GLU A 39 8.22 -0.03 7.31
C GLU A 39 7.58 -0.04 8.70
N ARG A 40 8.31 0.42 9.73
CA ARG A 40 7.77 0.55 11.08
C ARG A 40 6.50 1.39 11.13
N ARG A 41 6.50 2.60 10.54
CA ARG A 41 5.33 3.48 10.50
C ARG A 41 4.13 2.83 9.80
N ILE A 42 4.36 2.11 8.70
CA ILE A 42 3.34 1.39 7.94
C ILE A 42 2.75 0.23 8.78
N LEU A 43 3.60 -0.49 9.50
CA LEU A 43 3.16 -1.56 10.41
C LEU A 43 2.34 -0.99 11.59
N GLU A 44 2.77 0.13 12.17
CA GLU A 44 2.09 0.80 13.30
C GLU A 44 0.67 1.26 12.97
N ILE A 45 0.38 1.61 11.71
CA ILE A 45 -0.97 1.99 11.26
C ILE A 45 -1.82 0.78 10.83
N GLY A 46 -1.29 -0.44 10.89
CA GLY A 46 -2.04 -1.67 10.63
C GLY A 46 -1.97 -2.20 9.21
N ILE A 47 -1.01 -1.71 8.41
CA ILE A 47 -0.70 -2.28 7.10
C ILE A 47 0.45 -3.27 7.29
N ILE A 48 0.08 -4.54 7.46
CA ILE A 48 1.02 -5.64 7.68
C ILE A 48 0.80 -6.73 6.63
N GLU A 49 1.76 -7.63 6.47
CA GLU A 49 1.61 -8.77 5.56
C GLU A 49 0.35 -9.59 5.86
N GLY A 50 -0.35 -10.00 4.80
CA GLY A 50 -1.60 -10.75 4.88
C GLY A 50 -2.87 -9.89 5.05
N VAL A 51 -2.76 -8.58 5.29
CA VAL A 51 -3.93 -7.71 5.38
C VAL A 51 -4.58 -7.49 4.02
N GLU A 52 -5.90 -7.65 3.95
CA GLU A 52 -6.71 -7.22 2.81
C GLU A 52 -6.86 -5.70 2.81
N LEU A 53 -6.60 -5.08 1.66
CA LEU A 53 -6.83 -3.67 1.41
C LEU A 53 -7.83 -3.48 0.27
N THR A 54 -8.72 -2.50 0.42
CA THR A 54 -9.57 -2.00 -0.68
C THR A 54 -9.22 -0.56 -0.99
N VAL A 55 -8.93 -0.25 -2.26
CA VAL A 55 -8.66 1.14 -2.70
C VAL A 55 -9.97 1.91 -2.82
N LEU A 56 -10.15 2.93 -1.98
CA LEU A 56 -11.39 3.72 -1.92
C LEU A 56 -11.36 4.97 -2.80
N HIS A 57 -10.26 5.72 -2.73
CA HIS A 57 -10.17 7.06 -3.31
C HIS A 57 -8.72 7.48 -3.57
N PHE A 58 -8.55 8.50 -4.41
CA PHE A 58 -7.26 9.14 -4.70
C PHE A 58 -7.39 10.65 -4.53
N GLY A 59 -6.39 11.28 -3.91
CA GLY A 59 -6.29 12.72 -3.80
C GLY A 59 -6.29 13.44 -5.16
N LEU A 60 -6.65 14.71 -5.14
CA LEU A 60 -6.91 15.49 -6.36
C LEU A 60 -5.65 15.72 -7.22
N ILE A 61 -4.51 15.94 -6.58
CA ILE A 61 -3.24 16.25 -7.25
C ILE A 61 -2.43 14.97 -7.37
N ASN A 62 -2.02 14.61 -8.59
CA ASN A 62 -1.20 13.41 -8.87
C ASN A 62 -1.76 12.09 -8.32
N ARG A 63 -3.06 12.04 -8.00
CA ARG A 63 -3.70 10.90 -7.32
C ARG A 63 -3.05 10.59 -5.98
N ASP A 64 -2.53 11.59 -5.28
CA ASP A 64 -1.83 11.49 -4.00
C ASP A 64 -2.57 12.30 -2.92
N PRO A 65 -2.88 11.74 -1.74
CA PRO A 65 -2.64 10.36 -1.27
C PRO A 65 -3.62 9.31 -1.84
N ILE A 66 -3.34 8.03 -1.55
CA ILE A 66 -4.23 6.91 -1.82
C ILE A 66 -4.98 6.57 -0.53
N ALA A 67 -6.31 6.57 -0.57
CA ALA A 67 -7.14 6.12 0.55
C ALA A 67 -7.43 4.62 0.40
N VAL A 68 -7.05 3.83 1.40
CA VAL A 68 -7.32 2.40 1.48
C VAL A 68 -8.12 2.06 2.72
N GLN A 69 -8.98 1.05 2.63
CA GLN A 69 -9.67 0.46 3.78
C GLN A 69 -8.99 -0.84 4.18
N LEU A 70 -8.76 -1.02 5.48
CA LEU A 70 -8.29 -2.26 6.07
C LEU A 70 -9.46 -3.25 6.21
N GLY A 71 -9.30 -4.46 5.67
CA GLY A 71 -10.37 -5.48 5.69
C GLY A 71 -10.72 -6.01 7.08
N PHE A 72 -9.79 -5.98 8.04
CA PHE A 72 -10.00 -6.59 9.37
C PHE A 72 -10.80 -5.74 10.35
N ASN A 73 -10.83 -4.41 10.17
CA ASN A 73 -11.54 -3.49 11.09
C ASN A 73 -12.30 -2.36 10.38
N GLY A 74 -12.23 -2.28 9.04
CA GLY A 74 -12.88 -1.23 8.25
C GLY A 74 -12.23 0.16 8.36
N THR A 75 -11.12 0.31 9.09
CA THR A 75 -10.39 1.58 9.22
C THR A 75 -9.90 2.05 7.86
N THR A 76 -10.07 3.35 7.58
CA THR A 76 -9.58 3.98 6.35
C THR A 76 -8.30 4.76 6.65
N ILE A 77 -7.29 4.54 5.83
CA ILE A 77 -5.97 5.15 5.93
C ILE A 77 -5.65 5.83 4.62
N ALA A 78 -5.12 7.05 4.69
CA ALA A 78 -4.53 7.74 3.55
C ALA A 78 -3.01 7.54 3.57
N ILE A 79 -2.45 7.01 2.49
CA ILE A 79 -1.02 6.73 2.34
C ILE A 79 -0.48 7.58 1.19
N ARG A 80 0.68 8.21 1.37
CA ARG A 80 1.30 8.94 0.26
C ARG A 80 1.66 7.99 -0.86
N ARG A 81 1.58 8.46 -2.10
CA ARG A 81 1.79 7.65 -3.31
C ARG A 81 3.21 7.07 -3.39
N ASN A 82 4.21 7.78 -2.84
CA ASN A 82 5.58 7.28 -2.74
C ASN A 82 5.72 6.16 -1.70
N GLU A 83 5.05 6.27 -0.56
CA GLU A 83 5.02 5.21 0.47
C GLU A 83 4.24 3.99 -0.04
N ALA A 84 3.10 4.19 -0.70
CA ALA A 84 2.37 3.11 -1.36
C ALA A 84 3.16 2.45 -2.51
N ALA A 85 4.21 3.10 -3.02
CA ALA A 85 5.02 2.54 -4.09
C ALA A 85 5.81 1.30 -3.63
N ILE A 86 6.19 1.26 -2.36
CA ILE A 86 7.01 0.20 -1.76
C ILE A 86 6.20 -0.94 -1.14
N ILE A 87 4.88 -0.81 -1.10
CA ILE A 87 3.96 -1.84 -0.60
C ILE A 87 3.60 -2.75 -1.78
N LEU A 88 4.11 -3.99 -1.76
CA LEU A 88 3.84 -4.98 -2.79
C LEU A 88 2.64 -5.84 -2.40
N VAL A 89 1.70 -5.95 -3.32
CA VAL A 89 0.41 -6.59 -3.10
C VAL A 89 0.11 -7.64 -4.17
N GLU A 90 -0.73 -8.59 -3.81
CA GLU A 90 -1.37 -9.52 -4.74
C GLU A 90 -2.82 -9.09 -4.97
N LEU A 91 -3.21 -8.91 -6.23
CA LEU A 91 -4.57 -8.50 -6.58
C LEU A 91 -5.56 -9.65 -6.28
N LEU A 92 -6.66 -9.32 -5.61
CA LEU A 92 -7.79 -10.23 -5.45
C LEU A 92 -8.73 -10.05 -6.64
N ASN A 93 -8.90 -11.12 -7.42
CA ASN A 93 -9.91 -11.15 -8.47
C ASN A 93 -11.30 -11.14 -7.82
N GLN A 94 -12.23 -10.37 -8.38
CA GLN A 94 -13.65 -10.50 -8.04
C GLN A 94 -14.18 -11.69 -8.84
N ASP A 95 -14.61 -12.74 -8.15
CA ASP A 95 -15.48 -13.78 -8.73
C ASP A 95 -16.84 -13.18 -9.12
#